data_AF-A0A838RY47-F1
#
_entry.id   AF-A0A838RY47-F1
#
_cell.length_a   1.000
_cell.length_b   1.000
_cell.length_c   1.000
_cell.angle_alpha   90.00
_cell.angle_beta   90.00
_cell.angle_gamma   90.00
#
_symmetry.space_group_name_H-M   'P 1'
#
loop_
_entity.id
_entity.type
_entity.pdbx_description
1 polymer ?
#
loop_
_entity_poly.entity_id
_entity_poly.type
_entity_poly.pdbx_seq_one_letter_code
_entity_poly.pdbx_strand_id
1 'polypeptide(L)'
;MRFLLGVLVGYSMRGKKKLPITVLATLAFTVYIILPAIALLALRLEVQHERQSRPAQNRVPALKGLSYENAETILHTSNLNIRLLATRRNLPLQPGLIIDQNPQPGEEVVYGYPVGVTITKTDSHDHGQQCPDCVLLMKLGQSCPLVFPLVNNLL
;
A
#
# COMPACT_ATOMS: atom_id res chain seq x y z
N MET A 1 -37.98 -33.19 -40.83
CA MET A 1 -38.47 -32.02 -40.05
C MET A 1 -39.95 -32.05 -39.68
N ARG A 2 -40.84 -32.80 -40.36
CA ARG A 2 -42.29 -32.83 -40.05
C ARG A 2 -42.72 -33.82 -38.94
N PHE A 3 -41.89 -34.81 -38.64
CA PHE A 3 -42.20 -35.84 -37.62
C PHE A 3 -42.16 -35.28 -36.19
N LEU A 4 -41.25 -34.36 -35.88
CA LEU A 4 -41.17 -33.76 -34.53
C LEU A 4 -42.36 -32.86 -34.21
N LEU A 5 -42.87 -32.12 -35.22
CA LEU A 5 -44.03 -31.25 -35.07
C LEU A 5 -45.32 -32.03 -34.76
N GLY A 6 -45.51 -33.20 -35.39
CA GLY A 6 -46.67 -34.05 -35.11
C GLY A 6 -46.66 -34.63 -33.69
N VAL A 7 -45.49 -35.00 -33.18
CA VAL A 7 -45.33 -35.53 -31.81
C VAL A 7 -45.57 -34.43 -30.76
N LEU A 8 -45.07 -33.21 -31.02
CA LEU A 8 -45.30 -32.04 -30.16
C LEU A 8 -46.78 -31.63 -30.11
N VAL A 9 -47.48 -31.66 -31.24
CA VAL A 9 -48.93 -31.34 -31.32
C VAL A 9 -49.77 -32.44 -30.65
N GLY A 10 -49.39 -33.71 -30.78
CA GLY A 10 -50.03 -34.83 -30.09
C GLY A 10 -49.89 -34.76 -28.56
N TYR A 11 -48.74 -34.31 -28.06
CA TYR A 11 -48.53 -34.07 -26.63
C TYR A 11 -49.42 -32.95 -26.07
N SER A 12 -49.85 -32.01 -26.91
CA SER A 12 -50.63 -30.85 -26.48
C SER A 12 -52.15 -31.11 -26.37
N MET A 13 -52.67 -32.24 -26.87
CA MET A 13 -54.13 -32.44 -27.00
C MET A 13 -54.76 -33.51 -26.08
N ARG A 14 -54.00 -34.27 -25.26
CA ARG A 14 -54.57 -35.34 -24.41
C ARG A 14 -54.84 -34.89 -22.96
N GLY A 15 -55.97 -34.20 -22.78
CA GLY A 15 -56.88 -34.18 -21.63
C GLY A 15 -56.36 -34.12 -20.19
N LYS A 16 -56.67 -33.04 -19.47
CA LYS A 16 -56.69 -32.81 -17.99
C LYS A 16 -55.45 -33.19 -17.14
N LYS A 17 -54.49 -33.95 -17.67
CA LYS A 17 -53.19 -34.33 -17.06
C LYS A 17 -52.05 -33.41 -17.50
N LYS A 18 -52.35 -32.20 -17.98
CA LYS A 18 -51.33 -31.21 -18.32
C LYS A 18 -50.54 -30.79 -17.07
N LEU A 19 -51.20 -30.70 -15.92
CA LEU A 19 -50.59 -30.38 -14.62
C LEU A 19 -49.38 -31.27 -14.27
N PRO A 20 -49.47 -32.61 -14.23
CA PRO A 20 -48.31 -33.44 -13.90
C PRO A 20 -47.20 -33.38 -14.94
N ILE A 21 -47.52 -33.25 -16.24
CA ILE A 21 -46.51 -33.12 -17.30
C ILE A 21 -45.77 -31.78 -17.19
N THR A 22 -46.50 -30.68 -16.95
CA THR A 22 -45.87 -29.37 -16.74
C THR A 22 -45.01 -29.36 -15.49
N VAL A 23 -45.45 -30.00 -14.39
CA VAL A 23 -44.66 -30.11 -13.15
C VAL A 23 -43.40 -30.94 -13.36
N LEU A 24 -43.49 -32.05 -14.10
CA LEU A 24 -42.31 -32.86 -14.42
C LEU A 24 -41.34 -32.11 -15.33
N ALA A 25 -41.86 -31.35 -16.30
CA ALA A 25 -41.05 -30.54 -17.20
C ALA A 25 -40.37 -29.37 -16.48
N THR A 26 -41.06 -28.68 -15.57
CA THR A 26 -40.44 -27.62 -14.75
C THR A 26 -39.41 -28.21 -13.79
N LEU A 27 -39.69 -29.35 -13.16
CA LEU A 27 -38.72 -30.05 -12.31
C LEU A 27 -37.48 -30.44 -13.11
N ALA A 28 -37.64 -31.05 -14.28
CA ALA A 28 -36.53 -31.40 -15.15
C ALA A 28 -35.72 -30.18 -15.58
N PHE A 29 -36.37 -29.08 -15.96
CA PHE A 29 -35.71 -27.82 -16.30
C PHE A 29 -34.95 -27.23 -15.10
N THR A 30 -35.54 -27.28 -13.90
CA THR A 30 -34.89 -26.79 -12.69
C THR A 30 -33.64 -27.60 -12.37
N VAL A 31 -33.69 -28.93 -12.48
CA VAL A 31 -32.58 -29.82 -12.14
C VAL A 31 -31.48 -29.76 -13.19
N TYR A 32 -31.83 -29.73 -14.48
CA TYR A 32 -30.87 -29.86 -15.57
C TYR A 32 -30.31 -28.53 -16.07
N ILE A 33 -31.01 -27.41 -15.82
CA ILE A 33 -30.61 -26.08 -16.29
C ILE A 33 -30.38 -25.13 -15.12
N ILE A 34 -31.36 -24.99 -14.23
CA ILE A 34 -31.28 -23.98 -13.16
C ILE A 34 -30.23 -24.38 -12.10
N LEU A 35 -30.24 -25.62 -11.63
CA LEU A 35 -29.31 -26.14 -10.62
C LEU A 35 -27.83 -26.02 -11.05
N PRO A 36 -27.43 -26.47 -12.27
CA PRO A 36 -26.06 -26.25 -12.73
C PRO A 36 -25.75 -24.78 -13.00
N ALA A 37 -26.70 -23.97 -13.48
CA ALA A 37 -26.46 -22.53 -13.67
C ALA A 37 -26.20 -21.81 -12.33
N ILE A 38 -26.94 -22.15 -11.27
CA ILE A 38 -26.71 -21.62 -9.92
C ILE A 38 -25.34 -22.07 -9.39
N ALA A 39 -24.98 -23.35 -9.56
CA ALA A 39 -23.67 -23.85 -9.14
C ALA A 39 -22.51 -23.14 -9.88
N LEU A 40 -22.64 -22.94 -11.19
CA LEU A 40 -21.67 -22.19 -11.99
C LEU A 40 -21.60 -20.72 -11.58
N LEU A 41 -22.74 -20.10 -11.23
CA LEU A 41 -22.79 -18.73 -10.73
C LEU A 41 -22.11 -18.62 -9.37
N ALA A 42 -22.34 -19.55 -8.44
CA ALA A 42 -21.69 -19.58 -7.14
C ALA A 42 -20.17 -19.73 -7.27
N LEU A 43 -19.70 -20.66 -8.11
CA LEU A 43 -18.28 -20.82 -8.45
C LEU A 43 -17.69 -19.52 -9.02
N ARG A 44 -18.45 -18.81 -9.86
CA ARG A 44 -18.00 -17.55 -10.45
C ARG A 44 -17.86 -16.45 -9.40
N LEU A 45 -18.81 -16.34 -8.47
CA LEU A 45 -18.76 -15.36 -7.39
C LEU A 45 -17.57 -15.60 -6.46
N GLU A 46 -17.30 -16.86 -6.11
CA GLU A 46 -16.15 -17.24 -5.27
C GLU A 46 -14.82 -16.77 -5.89
N VAL A 47 -14.62 -17.01 -7.19
CA VAL A 47 -13.40 -16.59 -7.90
C VAL A 47 -13.28 -15.07 -8.00
N GLN A 48 -14.39 -14.35 -8.16
CA GLN A 48 -14.37 -12.88 -8.23
C GLN A 48 -14.06 -12.25 -6.87
N HIS A 49 -14.53 -12.86 -5.78
CA HIS A 49 -14.25 -12.39 -4.42
C HIS A 49 -12.74 -12.36 -4.13
N GLU A 50 -12.00 -13.37 -4.59
CA GLU A 50 -10.54 -13.42 -4.50
C GLU A 50 -9.86 -12.26 -5.27
N ARG A 51 -10.44 -11.86 -6.40
CA ARG A 51 -9.91 -10.77 -7.23
C ARG A 51 -10.17 -9.40 -6.63
N GLN A 52 -11.34 -9.19 -6.03
CA GLN A 52 -11.70 -7.92 -5.37
C GLN A 52 -10.94 -7.70 -4.06
N SER A 53 -10.45 -8.77 -3.44
CA SER A 53 -9.63 -8.68 -2.22
C SER A 53 -8.20 -8.20 -2.49
N ARG A 54 -7.77 -8.09 -3.76
CA ARG A 54 -6.46 -7.51 -4.08
C ARG A 54 -6.50 -6.02 -3.74
N PRO A 55 -5.66 -5.56 -2.81
CA PRO A 55 -5.61 -4.15 -2.46
C PRO A 55 -5.27 -3.36 -3.71
N ALA A 56 -5.98 -2.27 -3.94
CA ALA A 56 -5.74 -1.45 -5.11
C ALA A 56 -4.28 -0.95 -5.06
N GLN A 57 -3.61 -0.98 -6.21
CA GLN A 57 -2.19 -0.64 -6.31
C GLN A 57 -2.05 0.71 -7.01
N ASN A 58 -1.08 1.50 -6.56
CA ASN A 58 -0.68 2.74 -7.18
C ASN A 58 0.82 2.72 -7.50
N ARG A 59 1.21 3.46 -8.53
CA ARG A 59 2.59 3.56 -8.97
C ARG A 59 3.34 4.61 -8.15
N VAL A 60 4.54 4.27 -7.68
CA VAL A 60 5.38 5.21 -6.94
C VAL A 60 5.94 6.28 -7.89
N PRO A 61 5.72 7.58 -7.64
CA PRO A 61 6.30 8.66 -8.43
C PRO A 61 7.81 8.82 -8.16
N ALA A 62 8.51 9.49 -9.08
CA ALA A 62 9.91 9.85 -8.89
C ALA A 62 10.03 11.11 -8.00
N LEU A 63 10.75 10.97 -6.89
CA LEU A 63 10.94 12.00 -5.87
C LEU A 63 12.40 12.46 -5.74
N LYS A 64 13.33 11.78 -6.40
CA LYS A 64 14.76 12.13 -6.40
C LYS A 64 14.96 13.54 -6.96
N GLY A 65 15.73 14.36 -6.24
CA GLY A 65 16.02 15.74 -6.63
C GLY A 65 14.93 16.76 -6.25
N LEU A 66 13.84 16.34 -5.60
CA LEU A 66 12.84 17.24 -5.06
C LEU A 66 13.14 17.61 -3.60
N SER A 67 12.59 18.74 -3.15
CA SER A 67 12.52 19.09 -1.74
C SER A 67 11.51 18.20 -1.01
N TYR A 68 11.67 18.08 0.31
CA TYR A 68 10.77 17.30 1.15
C TYR A 68 9.29 17.72 1.01
N GLU A 69 9.01 19.03 1.04
CA GLU A 69 7.65 19.58 0.93
C GLU A 69 6.98 19.29 -0.43
N ASN A 70 7.75 19.40 -1.52
CA ASN A 70 7.25 19.09 -2.86
C ASN A 70 6.95 17.59 -3.00
N ALA A 71 7.85 16.75 -2.47
CA ALA A 71 7.67 15.31 -2.50
C ALA A 71 6.47 14.84 -1.65
N GLU A 72 6.27 15.46 -0.49
CA GLU A 72 5.10 15.25 0.36
C GLU A 72 3.81 15.56 -0.41
N THR A 73 3.74 16.71 -1.09
CA THR A 73 2.59 17.09 -1.91
C THR A 73 2.31 16.09 -3.04
N ILE A 74 3.36 15.64 -3.75
CA ILE A 74 3.22 14.67 -4.85
C ILE A 74 2.78 13.28 -4.34
N LEU A 75 3.29 12.85 -3.20
CA LEU A 75 2.87 11.59 -2.58
C LEU A 75 1.42 11.67 -2.09
N HIS A 76 1.02 12.77 -1.47
CA HIS A 76 -0.37 12.97 -1.02
C HIS A 76 -1.36 12.99 -2.17
N THR A 77 -1.04 13.66 -3.30
CA THR A 77 -1.89 13.62 -4.50
C THR A 77 -2.01 12.20 -5.09
N SER A 78 -1.01 11.35 -4.82
CA SER A 78 -0.98 9.94 -5.20
C SER A 78 -1.58 9.00 -4.12
N ASN A 79 -2.19 9.52 -3.04
CA ASN A 79 -2.67 8.74 -1.90
C ASN A 79 -1.59 7.84 -1.26
N LEU A 80 -0.35 8.31 -1.26
CA LEU A 80 0.80 7.66 -0.63
C LEU A 80 1.28 8.52 0.54
N ASN A 81 1.89 7.87 1.52
CA ASN A 81 2.44 8.54 2.69
C ASN A 81 3.95 8.72 2.55
N ILE A 82 4.51 9.78 3.12
CA ILE A 82 5.96 10.00 3.17
C ILE A 82 6.52 9.54 4.53
N ARG A 83 7.68 8.90 4.52
CA ARG A 83 8.43 8.54 5.74
C ARG A 83 9.91 8.83 5.57
N LEU A 84 10.50 9.59 6.49
CA LEU A 84 11.93 9.81 6.51
C LEU A 84 12.65 8.56 7.04
N LEU A 85 13.46 7.89 6.20
CA LEU A 85 14.23 6.71 6.60
C LEU A 85 15.62 7.06 7.11
N ALA A 86 16.29 7.99 6.43
CA ALA A 86 17.66 8.33 6.73
C ALA A 86 17.98 9.76 6.32
N THR A 87 18.99 10.30 6.99
CA THR A 87 19.57 11.59 6.66
C THR A 87 21.05 11.38 6.40
N ARG A 88 21.52 11.74 5.20
CA ARG A 88 22.94 11.70 4.85
C ARG A 88 23.53 13.10 4.99
N ARG A 89 24.72 13.18 5.57
CA ARG A 89 25.52 14.40 5.72
C ARG A 89 26.72 14.34 4.80
N ASN A 90 27.38 15.48 4.60
CA ASN A 90 28.65 15.61 3.86
C ASN A 90 28.56 15.22 2.37
N LEU A 91 27.41 15.44 1.74
CA LEU A 91 27.28 15.32 0.29
C LEU A 91 27.41 16.72 -0.34
N PRO A 92 28.04 16.86 -1.51
CA PRO A 92 28.13 18.12 -2.27
C PRO A 92 26.79 18.47 -2.95
N LEU A 93 25.66 18.17 -2.29
CA LEU A 93 24.31 18.42 -2.76
C LEU A 93 23.67 19.46 -1.85
N GLN A 94 22.72 20.23 -2.39
CA GLN A 94 21.96 21.18 -1.59
C GLN A 94 21.26 20.46 -0.41
N PRO A 95 21.17 21.10 0.77
CA PRO A 95 20.46 20.54 1.91
C PRO A 95 18.96 20.41 1.64
N GLY A 96 18.33 19.38 2.21
CA GLY A 96 16.89 19.18 2.15
C GLY A 96 16.39 18.52 0.86
N LEU A 97 17.29 18.06 -0.02
CA LEU A 97 16.91 17.29 -1.20
C LEU A 97 16.83 15.80 -0.89
N ILE A 98 15.89 15.14 -1.57
CA ILE A 98 15.78 13.69 -1.58
C ILE A 98 16.84 13.12 -2.51
N ILE A 99 17.75 12.33 -1.95
CA ILE A 99 18.80 11.63 -2.69
C ILE A 99 18.41 10.22 -3.06
N ASP A 100 17.56 9.60 -2.25
CA ASP A 100 17.10 8.26 -2.50
C ASP A 100 15.69 8.03 -1.99
N GLN A 101 15.00 7.10 -2.65
CA GLN A 101 13.66 6.67 -2.29
C GLN A 101 13.60 5.15 -2.30
N ASN A 102 12.83 4.61 -1.36
CA ASN A 102 12.49 3.21 -1.29
C ASN A 102 11.01 3.10 -0.95
N PRO A 103 10.15 2.61 -1.85
CA PRO A 103 10.42 1.83 -3.06
C PRO A 103 10.90 2.65 -4.27
N GLN A 104 11.38 1.96 -5.31
CA GLN A 104 11.90 2.63 -6.52
C GLN A 104 10.78 3.28 -7.35
N PRO A 105 11.08 4.34 -8.12
CA PRO A 105 10.09 4.95 -8.98
C PRO A 105 9.55 3.95 -10.01
N GLY A 106 8.23 3.96 -10.23
CA GLY A 106 7.56 3.04 -11.13
C GLY A 106 7.10 1.72 -10.50
N GLU A 107 7.49 1.44 -9.26
CA GLU A 107 7.06 0.26 -8.51
C GLU A 107 5.58 0.36 -8.11
N GLU A 108 4.90 -0.79 -8.04
CA GLU A 108 3.48 -0.87 -7.67
C GLU A 108 3.35 -1.14 -6.17
N VAL A 109 2.74 -0.20 -5.45
CA VAL A 109 2.52 -0.29 -4.00
C VAL A 109 1.05 -0.16 -3.66
N VAL A 110 0.68 -0.66 -2.48
CA VAL A 110 -0.68 -0.52 -1.96
C VAL A 110 -0.98 0.95 -1.62
N TYR A 111 -2.24 1.36 -1.75
CA TYR A 111 -2.69 2.67 -1.27
C TYR A 111 -2.31 2.91 0.19
N GLY A 112 -1.87 4.13 0.50
CA GLY A 112 -1.41 4.51 1.84
C GLY A 112 -0.03 3.95 2.24
N TYR A 113 0.67 3.26 1.35
CA TYR A 113 2.01 2.75 1.64
C TYR A 113 2.99 3.90 1.95
N PRO A 114 3.80 3.80 3.02
CA PRO A 114 4.79 4.82 3.38
C PRO A 114 6.03 4.70 2.50
N VAL A 115 6.20 5.63 1.56
CA VAL A 115 7.41 5.76 0.75
C VAL A 115 8.52 6.34 1.61
N GLY A 116 9.57 5.54 1.77
CA GLY A 116 10.76 5.90 2.51
C GLY A 116 11.67 6.81 1.70
N VAL A 117 11.98 7.99 2.24
CA VAL A 117 12.89 8.95 1.60
C VAL A 117 14.16 9.11 2.41
N THR A 118 15.28 9.31 1.72
CA THR A 118 16.55 9.71 2.31
C THR A 118 16.88 11.12 1.87
N ILE A 119 17.12 12.01 2.82
CA ILE A 119 17.41 13.43 2.54
C ILE A 119 18.86 13.78 2.85
N THR A 120 19.36 14.82 2.19
CA THR A 120 20.61 15.50 2.57
C THR A 120 20.35 16.45 3.73
N LYS A 121 21.23 16.44 4.73
CA LYS A 121 21.29 17.49 5.74
C LYS A 121 22.66 18.14 5.65
N THR A 122 22.68 19.47 5.65
CA THR A 122 23.91 20.20 5.90
C THR A 122 24.40 19.84 7.29
N ASP A 123 25.69 19.57 7.38
CA ASP A 123 26.48 19.77 8.58
C ASP A 123 26.44 21.26 8.95
N SER A 124 25.26 21.77 9.33
CA SER A 124 25.24 22.86 10.28
C SER A 124 26.03 22.34 11.45
N HIS A 125 27.25 22.84 11.60
CA HIS A 125 28.08 22.71 12.77
C HIS A 125 27.29 23.32 13.93
N ASP A 126 26.29 22.58 14.40
CA ASP A 126 25.62 22.81 15.66
C ASP A 126 26.68 22.46 16.68
N HIS A 127 27.50 23.47 16.99
CA HIS A 127 28.24 23.52 18.23
C HIS A 127 27.21 23.54 19.37
N GLY A 128 26.55 22.40 19.60
CA GLY A 128 25.94 22.01 20.86
C GLY A 128 26.98 21.72 21.95
N GLN A 129 28.20 22.22 21.75
CA GLN A 129 29.17 22.55 22.79
C GLN A 129 29.49 24.04 22.69
N GLN A 130 28.46 24.87 22.89
CA GLN A 130 28.69 26.18 23.50
C GLN A 130 29.22 25.91 24.91
N CYS A 131 30.52 25.69 25.05
CA CYS A 131 31.17 26.05 26.30
C CYS A 131 31.01 27.58 26.39
N PRO A 132 30.30 28.13 27.38
CA PRO A 132 30.20 29.57 27.49
C PRO A 132 31.61 30.10 27.72
N ASP A 133 32.15 30.69 26.67
CA ASP A 133 33.18 31.72 26.70
C ASP A 133 34.41 31.43 27.58
N CYS A 134 35.31 30.56 27.11
CA CYS A 134 36.68 30.50 27.66
C CYS A 134 37.46 31.82 27.47
N VAL A 135 36.95 32.82 26.74
CA VAL A 135 37.60 34.15 26.65
C VAL A 135 37.44 34.93 27.97
N LEU A 136 36.48 34.58 28.83
CA LEU A 136 36.34 35.20 30.15
C LEU A 136 37.21 34.55 31.24
N LEU A 137 37.70 33.31 31.04
CA LEU A 137 38.48 32.58 32.06
C LEU A 137 40.00 32.77 31.98
N MET A 138 40.53 33.53 31.02
CA MET A 138 41.92 34.02 31.11
C MET A 138 42.07 35.31 31.94
N LYS A 139 40.96 35.99 32.26
CA LYS A 139 40.99 37.26 33.01
C LYS A 139 40.83 37.13 34.52
N LEU A 140 40.45 35.95 35.02
CA LEU A 140 40.10 35.78 36.44
C LEU A 140 40.95 34.77 37.21
N GLY A 141 41.99 34.16 36.61
CA GLY A 141 42.97 33.36 37.37
C GLY A 141 42.36 32.37 38.38
N GLN A 142 41.27 31.70 38.01
CA GLN A 142 40.55 30.78 38.89
C GLN A 142 40.40 29.42 38.19
N SER A 143 40.92 28.41 38.86
CA SER A 143 40.89 26.99 38.51
C SER A 143 39.46 26.48 38.33
N CYS A 144 39.19 25.82 37.19
CA CYS A 144 37.92 25.17 36.88
C CYS A 144 37.45 24.26 38.03
N PRO A 145 36.30 24.56 38.66
CA PRO A 145 35.61 23.59 39.49
C PRO A 145 34.50 23.00 38.64
N LEU A 146 34.67 21.81 38.08
CA LEU A 146 33.58 20.82 37.98
C LEU A 146 34.20 19.44 37.70
N VAL A 147 34.56 18.85 38.83
CA VAL A 147 34.64 17.43 39.14
C VAL A 147 33.63 16.60 38.35
N PHE A 148 34.10 15.53 37.71
CA PHE A 148 33.32 14.29 37.62
C PHE A 148 34.13 13.16 38.27
N PRO A 149 33.56 12.41 39.22
CA PRO A 149 34.21 11.27 39.84
C PRO A 149 33.86 10.01 39.05
N LEU A 150 34.87 9.22 38.67
CA LEU A 150 34.75 7.76 38.76
C LEU A 150 36.14 7.13 38.71
N VAL A 151 36.47 6.61 39.88
CA VAL A 151 37.57 5.71 40.22
C VAL A 151 37.74 4.65 39.13
N ASN A 152 38.97 4.49 38.63
CA ASN A 152 39.48 3.17 38.34
C ASN A 152 40.94 3.08 38.79
N ASN A 153 41.08 2.45 39.96
CA ASN A 153 42.26 1.77 40.45
C ASN A 153 42.62 0.66 39.44
N LEU A 154 43.87 0.61 38.95
CA LEU A 154 44.69 -0.60 38.97
C LEU A 154 46.07 -0.36 38.33
N LEU A 155 47.09 -0.63 39.15
CA LEU A 155 48.50 -0.96 38.87
C LEU A 155 49.41 0.07 38.19
#